data_AF-A0A388JRF7-F1
#
_entry.id   AF-A0A388JRF7-F1
#
_cell.length_a   1.000
_cell.length_b   1.000
_cell.length_c   1.000
_cell.angle_alpha   90.00
_cell.angle_beta   90.00
_cell.angle_gamma   90.00
#
_symmetry.space_group_name_H-M   'P 1'
#
loop_
_entity.id
_entity.type
_entity.pdbx_description
1 polymer ?
#
loop_
_entity_poly.entity_id
_entity_poly.type
_entity_poly.pdbx_seq_one_letter_code
_entity_poly.pdbx_strand_id
1 'polypeptide(L)'
;MREILLRIGRREKEEEERKKREMDEVKRKEKEERWEGEKLREEQAREAKLEATIVRILTQQRASLMVSPTPLAGSGIKKNSQRSKARMLRDITSYIAESEDDSDEVKKEAEKLIEALESRRKPKQRVVFMRAAVNRAKKVPTPRIDKAQVDNLSPSDEGFITPTKACPAECSSEGLVDFTLSQTKLLSAMKAGEIRKICDKEGVVYVKKDVSIQEIVRCRTRLPYEGFFELKSQTPTSRVGGLDAP
;
A
#
# COMPACT_ATOMS: atom_id res chain seq x y z
N MET A 1 71.07 -29.40 8.37
CA MET A 1 71.02 -29.06 9.80
C MET A 1 70.64 -27.59 10.03
N ARG A 2 71.58 -26.64 10.22
CA ARG A 2 71.28 -25.26 10.68
C ARG A 2 70.17 -24.55 9.88
N GLU A 3 70.23 -24.63 8.55
CA GLU A 3 69.23 -24.05 7.64
C GLU A 3 67.81 -24.61 7.82
N ILE A 4 67.69 -25.90 8.14
CA ILE A 4 66.39 -26.57 8.37
C ILE A 4 65.74 -26.01 9.63
N LEU A 5 66.51 -25.81 10.70
CA LEU A 5 66.04 -25.22 11.96
C LEU A 5 65.54 -23.78 11.75
N LEU A 6 66.27 -22.96 10.98
CA LEU A 6 65.85 -21.60 10.61
C LEU A 6 64.56 -21.59 9.78
N ARG A 7 64.32 -22.61 8.95
CA ARG A 7 63.10 -22.76 8.16
C ARG A 7 61.90 -23.23 9.00
N ILE A 8 62.13 -24.05 10.01
CA ILE A 8 61.12 -24.47 11.00
C ILE A 8 60.69 -23.27 11.84
N GLY A 9 61.62 -22.59 12.53
CA GLY A 9 61.29 -21.45 13.40
C GLY A 9 60.61 -20.27 12.68
N ARG A 10 60.86 -20.10 11.37
CA ARG A 10 60.12 -19.12 10.55
C ARG A 10 58.65 -19.53 10.37
N ARG A 11 58.39 -20.80 10.03
CA ARG A 11 57.03 -21.35 9.87
C ARG A 11 56.27 -21.35 11.19
N GLU A 12 56.92 -21.74 12.27
CA GLU A 12 56.35 -21.78 13.63
C GLU A 12 55.87 -20.39 14.07
N LYS A 13 56.69 -19.35 13.84
CA LYS A 13 56.32 -17.96 14.11
C LYS A 13 55.18 -17.44 13.21
N GLU A 14 55.16 -17.84 11.93
CA GLU A 14 54.07 -17.52 10.99
C GLU A 14 52.76 -18.19 11.41
N GLU A 15 52.81 -19.42 11.91
CA GLU A 15 51.65 -20.16 12.40
C GLU A 15 51.13 -19.62 13.75
N GLU A 16 52.01 -19.19 14.65
CA GLU A 16 51.64 -18.50 15.89
C GLU A 16 50.97 -17.14 15.60
N GLU A 17 51.54 -16.34 14.70
CA GLU A 17 50.95 -15.07 14.29
C GLU A 17 49.57 -15.28 13.63
N ARG A 18 49.43 -16.32 12.80
CA ARG A 18 48.17 -16.71 12.19
C ARG A 18 47.11 -17.06 13.24
N LYS A 19 47.43 -17.93 14.20
CA LYS A 19 46.53 -18.31 15.31
C LYS A 19 46.14 -17.10 16.16
N LYS A 20 47.05 -16.15 16.38
CA LYS A 20 46.73 -14.90 17.07
C LYS A 20 45.70 -14.06 16.30
N ARG A 21 45.91 -13.85 15.00
CA ARG A 21 44.96 -13.12 14.13
C ARG A 21 43.59 -13.81 14.10
N GLU A 22 43.57 -15.14 14.06
CA GLU A 22 42.33 -15.94 14.09
C GLU A 22 41.58 -15.80 15.42
N MET A 23 42.28 -15.82 16.57
CA MET A 23 41.67 -15.56 17.89
C MET A 23 41.14 -14.13 18.03
N ASP A 24 41.89 -13.12 17.58
CA ASP A 24 41.45 -11.72 17.65
C ASP A 24 40.23 -11.46 16.75
N GLU A 25 40.14 -12.11 15.58
CA GLU A 25 38.98 -12.04 14.67
C GLU A 25 37.75 -12.79 15.21
N VAL A 26 37.91 -13.95 15.84
CA VAL A 26 36.82 -14.65 16.55
C VAL A 26 36.29 -13.77 17.69
N LYS A 27 37.18 -13.16 18.48
CA LYS A 27 36.84 -12.24 19.58
C LYS A 27 36.23 -10.91 19.10
N ARG A 28 36.47 -10.52 17.84
CA ARG A 28 35.78 -9.40 17.18
C ARG A 28 34.34 -9.80 16.83
N LYS A 29 34.16 -10.94 16.16
CA LYS A 29 32.85 -11.48 15.76
C LYS A 29 31.93 -11.76 16.94
N GLU A 30 32.45 -12.33 18.03
CA GLU A 30 31.67 -12.59 19.25
C GLU A 30 31.10 -11.30 19.87
N LYS A 31 31.83 -10.17 19.77
CA LYS A 31 31.32 -8.86 20.22
C LYS A 31 30.27 -8.29 19.26
N GLU A 32 30.48 -8.47 17.97
CA GLU A 32 29.60 -8.03 16.89
C GLU A 32 28.24 -8.74 17.00
N GLU A 33 28.23 -10.06 17.14
CA GLU A 33 27.03 -10.90 17.37
C GLU A 33 26.27 -10.52 18.65
N ARG A 34 26.98 -10.26 19.76
CA ARG A 34 26.35 -9.80 21.02
C ARG A 34 25.68 -8.43 20.86
N TRP A 35 26.31 -7.52 20.13
CA TRP A 35 25.79 -6.18 19.85
C TRP A 35 24.58 -6.21 18.91
N GLU A 36 24.62 -7.02 17.85
CA GLU A 36 23.48 -7.25 16.96
C GLU A 36 22.31 -7.89 17.70
N GLY A 37 22.57 -8.91 18.53
CA GLY A 37 21.56 -9.54 19.36
C GLY A 37 20.96 -8.61 20.43
N GLU A 38 21.73 -7.66 20.95
CA GLU A 38 21.22 -6.62 21.86
C GLU A 38 20.36 -5.58 21.13
N LYS A 39 20.84 -5.09 19.98
CA LYS A 39 20.09 -4.18 19.11
C LYS A 39 18.75 -4.79 18.69
N LEU A 40 18.72 -6.07 18.32
CA LEU A 40 17.50 -6.77 17.92
C LEU A 40 16.47 -6.86 19.07
N ARG A 41 16.93 -7.12 20.31
CA ARG A 41 16.07 -7.09 21.50
C ARG A 41 15.53 -5.69 21.80
N GLU A 42 16.37 -4.65 21.63
CA GLU A 42 15.94 -3.27 21.82
C GLU A 42 14.92 -2.82 20.77
N GLU A 43 15.09 -3.25 19.53
CA GLU A 43 14.17 -2.99 18.41
C GLU A 43 12.81 -3.68 18.65
N GLN A 44 12.80 -4.97 19.03
CA GLN A 44 11.58 -5.67 19.46
C GLN A 44 10.91 -5.00 20.67
N ALA A 45 11.68 -4.48 21.64
CA ALA A 45 11.14 -3.76 22.79
C ALA A 45 10.51 -2.40 22.41
N ARG A 46 11.03 -1.73 21.37
CA ARG A 46 10.40 -0.53 20.78
C ARG A 46 9.11 -0.90 20.04
N GLU A 47 9.13 -1.96 19.23
CA GLU A 47 7.99 -2.45 18.46
C GLU A 47 6.83 -2.86 19.38
N ALA A 48 7.06 -3.76 20.34
CA ALA A 48 6.04 -4.20 21.31
C ALA A 48 5.44 -3.04 22.13
N LYS A 49 6.22 -1.97 22.38
CA LYS A 49 5.75 -0.75 23.06
C LYS A 49 4.85 0.11 22.16
N LEU A 50 5.11 0.13 20.85
CA LEU A 50 4.22 0.75 19.86
C LEU A 50 2.93 -0.07 19.71
N GLU A 51 3.03 -1.39 19.54
CA GLU A 51 1.87 -2.30 19.47
C GLU A 51 0.97 -2.17 20.70
N ALA A 52 1.52 -2.27 21.91
CA ALA A 52 0.76 -2.12 23.15
C ALA A 52 0.09 -0.72 23.25
N THR A 53 0.73 0.31 22.69
CA THR A 53 0.14 1.66 22.61
C THR A 53 -1.03 1.71 21.63
N ILE A 54 -0.90 1.08 20.45
CA ILE A 54 -1.96 0.98 19.43
C ILE A 54 -3.14 0.17 19.98
N VAL A 55 -2.90 -1.02 20.54
CA VAL A 55 -3.93 -1.87 21.17
C VAL A 55 -4.67 -1.10 22.27
N ARG A 56 -3.96 -0.38 23.14
CA ARG A 56 -4.59 0.46 24.18
C ARG A 56 -5.51 1.53 23.59
N ILE A 57 -5.10 2.20 22.51
CA ILE A 57 -5.92 3.22 21.83
C ILE A 57 -7.17 2.58 21.20
N LEU A 58 -7.02 1.44 20.52
CA LEU A 58 -8.13 0.72 19.91
C LEU A 58 -9.14 0.20 20.94
N THR A 59 -8.66 -0.34 22.07
CA THR A 59 -9.52 -0.76 23.20
C THR A 59 -10.24 0.42 23.84
N GLN A 60 -9.59 1.58 24.00
CA GLN A 60 -10.25 2.80 24.50
C GLN A 60 -11.34 3.30 23.54
N GLN A 61 -11.09 3.29 22.23
CA GLN A 61 -12.09 3.64 21.22
C GLN A 61 -13.27 2.65 21.24
N ARG A 62 -13.00 1.35 21.31
CA ARG A 62 -14.04 0.30 21.40
C ARG A 62 -14.86 0.43 22.68
N ALA A 63 -14.25 0.72 23.82
CA ALA A 63 -14.96 0.99 25.07
C ALA A 63 -15.86 2.25 24.95
N SER A 64 -15.34 3.33 24.35
CA SER A 64 -16.12 4.56 24.09
C SER A 64 -17.26 4.36 23.09
N LEU A 65 -17.24 3.32 22.26
CA LEU A 65 -18.32 2.94 21.34
C LEU A 65 -19.36 2.01 21.99
N MET A 66 -19.06 1.40 23.13
CA MET A 66 -19.96 0.48 23.84
C MET A 66 -20.79 1.19 24.93
N VAL A 67 -20.52 2.47 25.22
CA VAL A 67 -21.36 3.29 26.12
C VAL A 67 -22.61 3.76 25.36
N SER A 68 -23.74 3.10 25.62
CA SER A 68 -25.04 3.46 25.06
C SER A 68 -25.44 4.91 25.44
N PRO A 69 -25.94 5.73 24.50
CA PRO A 69 -26.36 7.10 24.79
C PRO A 69 -27.74 7.15 25.45
N THR A 70 -27.78 7.00 26.78
CA THR A 70 -29.01 7.28 27.57
C THR A 70 -29.41 8.76 27.42
N PRO A 71 -30.60 9.08 26.89
CA PRO A 71 -31.00 10.45 26.60
C PRO A 71 -31.52 11.17 27.85
N LEU A 72 -30.60 11.66 28.68
CA LEU A 72 -30.92 12.66 29.72
C LEU A 72 -30.35 14.02 29.34
N ALA A 73 -31.21 15.04 29.42
CA ALA A 73 -30.90 16.40 29.01
C ALA A 73 -29.99 17.12 30.02
N GLY A 74 -29.41 18.25 29.61
CA GLY A 74 -28.94 19.27 30.56
C GLY A 74 -27.45 19.32 30.88
N SER A 75 -26.55 18.90 30.00
CA SER A 75 -25.20 19.46 29.99
C SER A 75 -24.66 19.66 28.59
N GLY A 76 -24.26 20.91 28.29
CA GLY A 76 -23.62 21.25 27.04
C GLY A 76 -22.19 20.73 27.02
N ILE A 77 -21.99 19.50 26.53
CA ILE A 77 -20.67 18.95 26.21
C ILE A 77 -20.10 19.78 25.06
N LYS A 78 -19.50 20.92 25.42
CA LYS A 78 -18.52 21.62 24.61
C LYS A 78 -17.42 20.61 24.36
N LYS A 79 -17.42 19.98 23.17
CA LYS A 79 -16.35 19.10 22.71
C LYS A 79 -15.05 19.86 22.93
N ASN A 80 -14.26 19.44 23.92
CA ASN A 80 -13.15 20.25 24.41
C ASN A 80 -12.26 20.59 23.23
N SER A 81 -12.13 21.90 22.97
CA SER A 81 -11.57 22.38 21.71
C SER A 81 -10.21 21.74 21.49
N GLN A 82 -9.96 21.31 20.26
CA GLN A 82 -8.63 20.94 19.77
C GLN A 82 -7.63 21.95 20.35
N ARG A 83 -6.50 21.50 20.90
CA ARG A 83 -5.36 22.36 21.26
C ARG A 83 -5.19 23.34 20.11
N SER A 84 -5.57 24.61 20.34
CA SER A 84 -6.06 25.49 19.26
C SER A 84 -5.16 25.40 18.04
N LYS A 85 -5.69 25.36 16.81
CA LYS A 85 -4.83 25.23 15.62
C LYS A 85 -3.72 26.30 15.61
N ALA A 86 -4.01 27.51 16.12
CA ALA A 86 -3.00 28.55 16.33
C ALA A 86 -1.95 28.21 17.42
N ARG A 87 -2.31 27.50 18.49
CA ARG A 87 -1.36 27.00 19.50
C ARG A 87 -0.49 25.88 18.92
N MET A 88 -1.10 24.87 18.28
CA MET A 88 -0.36 23.81 17.57
C MET A 88 0.64 24.38 16.56
N LEU A 89 0.22 25.37 15.75
CA LEU A 89 1.11 26.02 14.80
C LEU A 89 2.24 26.79 15.49
N ARG A 90 1.98 27.49 16.62
CA ARG A 90 3.03 28.10 17.43
C ARG A 90 4.02 27.08 17.99
N ASP A 91 3.51 25.96 18.50
CA ASP A 91 4.32 24.86 19.02
C ASP A 91 5.29 24.36 17.91
N ILE A 92 4.77 24.13 16.70
CA ILE A 92 5.57 23.71 15.53
C ILE A 92 6.59 24.78 15.12
N THR A 93 6.22 26.07 15.06
CA THR A 93 7.18 27.13 14.71
C THR A 93 8.27 27.33 15.76
N SER A 94 8.00 27.02 17.04
CA SER A 94 9.03 27.00 18.09
C SER A 94 10.06 25.91 17.81
N TYR A 95 9.62 24.66 17.61
CA TYR A 95 10.53 23.54 17.30
C TYR A 95 11.36 23.75 16.02
N ILE A 96 10.83 24.45 15.01
CA ILE A 96 11.57 24.78 13.78
C ILE A 96 12.58 25.92 14.01
N ALA A 97 12.31 26.87 14.91
CA ALA A 97 13.22 27.96 15.24
C ALA A 97 14.27 27.59 16.32
N GLU A 98 14.01 26.54 17.10
CA GLU A 98 14.89 25.99 18.14
C GLU A 98 15.77 24.82 17.63
N SER A 99 15.62 24.43 16.36
CA SER A 99 16.37 23.35 15.72
C SER A 99 17.51 23.91 14.86
N GLU A 100 18.75 23.57 15.18
CA GLU A 100 19.94 24.01 14.43
C GLU A 100 20.12 23.30 13.06
N ASP A 101 19.27 22.33 12.72
CA ASP A 101 19.22 21.72 11.38
C ASP A 101 18.53 22.66 10.38
N ASP A 102 19.30 23.65 9.93
CA ASP A 102 18.87 24.75 9.06
C ASP A 102 18.69 24.32 7.58
N SER A 103 17.97 23.21 7.38
CA SER A 103 17.56 22.74 6.06
C SER A 103 16.56 23.72 5.44
N ASP A 104 17.13 24.63 4.64
CA ASP A 104 16.50 25.67 3.84
C ASP A 104 15.29 25.16 3.01
N GLU A 105 15.29 23.87 2.66
CA GLU A 105 14.24 23.19 1.91
C GLU A 105 12.97 22.96 2.75
N VAL A 106 13.12 22.65 4.04
CA VAL A 106 12.00 22.50 5.00
C VAL A 106 11.34 23.85 5.27
N LYS A 107 12.14 24.93 5.41
CA LYS A 107 11.62 26.30 5.58
C LYS A 107 10.77 26.72 4.37
N LYS A 108 11.28 26.48 3.15
CA LYS A 108 10.58 26.78 1.89
C LYS A 108 9.31 25.95 1.71
N GLU A 109 9.28 24.68 2.11
CA GLU A 109 8.05 23.88 2.09
C GLU A 109 7.01 24.38 3.12
N ALA A 110 7.44 24.76 4.33
CA ALA A 110 6.56 25.31 5.36
C ALA A 110 5.90 26.63 4.91
N GLU A 111 6.67 27.56 4.33
CA GLU A 111 6.18 28.82 3.76
C GLU A 111 5.15 28.58 2.64
N LYS A 112 5.47 27.68 1.71
CA LYS A 112 4.59 27.27 0.60
C LYS A 112 3.26 26.65 1.09
N LEU A 113 3.30 25.89 2.18
CA LEU A 113 2.09 25.36 2.82
C LEU A 113 1.26 26.45 3.52
N ILE A 114 1.89 27.49 4.06
CA ILE A 114 1.20 28.67 4.63
C ILE A 114 0.52 29.46 3.51
N GLU A 115 1.24 29.78 2.42
CA GLU A 115 0.67 30.50 1.26
C GLU A 115 -0.54 29.75 0.66
N ALA A 116 -0.46 28.42 0.52
CA ALA A 116 -1.55 27.58 0.04
C ALA A 116 -2.80 27.58 0.95
N LEU A 117 -2.64 27.91 2.24
CA LEU A 117 -3.74 28.03 3.20
C LEU A 117 -4.31 29.46 3.28
N GLU A 118 -3.47 30.49 3.08
CA GLU A 118 -3.91 31.90 3.10
C GLU A 118 -4.54 32.36 1.78
N SER A 119 -3.97 31.96 0.64
CA SER A 119 -4.58 32.18 -0.69
C SER A 119 -6.01 31.63 -0.76
N ARG A 120 -6.26 30.49 -0.10
CA ARG A 120 -7.58 29.84 0.05
C ARG A 120 -8.55 30.60 0.98
N ARG A 121 -8.09 31.61 1.74
CA ARG A 121 -8.92 32.44 2.63
C ARG A 121 -9.40 33.76 2.04
N LYS A 122 -8.87 34.20 0.89
CA LYS A 122 -9.39 35.40 0.20
C LYS A 122 -10.85 35.12 -0.25
N PRO A 123 -11.85 35.86 0.26
CA PRO A 123 -13.25 35.53 -0.01
C PRO A 123 -13.59 35.81 -1.48
N LYS A 124 -13.84 34.76 -2.26
CA LYS A 124 -14.37 34.91 -3.62
C LYS A 124 -15.75 35.55 -3.55
N GLN A 125 -15.82 36.78 -4.06
CA GLN A 125 -17.00 37.63 -4.14
C GLN A 125 -18.18 36.85 -4.75
N ARG A 126 -19.34 36.84 -4.08
CA ARG A 126 -20.56 36.17 -4.56
C ARG A 126 -21.11 36.86 -5.81
N VAL A 127 -20.64 36.46 -6.99
CA VAL A 127 -21.33 36.77 -8.25
C VAL A 127 -22.52 35.81 -8.36
N VAL A 128 -23.72 36.32 -8.05
CA VAL A 128 -24.98 35.61 -8.28
C VAL A 128 -25.33 35.72 -9.75
N PHE A 129 -25.44 34.60 -10.46
CA PHE A 129 -26.19 34.56 -11.71
C PHE A 129 -27.23 33.44 -11.70
N MET A 130 -28.39 33.79 -12.26
CA MET A 130 -29.68 33.11 -12.14
C MET A 130 -29.71 31.69 -12.71
N ARG A 131 -30.64 30.88 -12.19
CA ARG A 131 -31.20 29.75 -12.94
C ARG A 131 -31.90 30.29 -14.19
N ALA A 132 -31.73 29.61 -15.33
CA ALA A 132 -32.69 29.67 -16.44
C ALA A 132 -32.86 28.25 -17.00
N ALA A 133 -34.07 27.73 -16.95
CA ALA A 133 -34.43 26.45 -17.56
C ALA A 133 -35.39 26.72 -18.73
N VAL A 134 -35.04 26.26 -19.93
CA VAL A 134 -35.89 26.39 -21.12
C VAL A 134 -35.88 25.08 -21.89
N ASN A 135 -37.04 24.43 -21.94
CA ASN A 135 -37.31 23.30 -22.84
C ASN A 135 -37.94 23.83 -24.13
N ARG A 136 -37.42 23.46 -25.31
CA ARG A 136 -38.26 23.35 -26.52
C ARG A 136 -37.64 22.43 -27.57
N ALA A 137 -38.47 21.56 -28.14
CA ALA A 137 -38.09 20.58 -29.16
C ALA A 137 -38.49 20.99 -30.58
N LYS A 138 -37.94 20.31 -31.59
CA LYS A 138 -38.51 20.10 -32.94
C LYS A 138 -37.84 18.88 -33.61
N LYS A 139 -38.46 18.34 -34.67
CA LYS A 139 -38.11 17.04 -35.31
C LYS A 139 -37.66 17.23 -36.78
N VAL A 140 -36.70 16.38 -37.23
CA VAL A 140 -36.72 15.47 -38.42
C VAL A 140 -37.26 16.06 -39.76
N PRO A 141 -36.53 16.01 -40.91
CA PRO A 141 -36.26 14.73 -41.62
C PRO A 141 -34.92 14.55 -42.37
N THR A 142 -34.76 13.35 -42.96
CA THR A 142 -33.60 12.81 -43.73
C THR A 142 -33.77 12.93 -45.26
N PRO A 143 -32.69 12.73 -46.04
CA PRO A 143 -32.45 11.45 -46.76
C PRO A 143 -31.00 10.94 -46.60
N ARG A 144 -30.66 9.64 -46.47
CA ARG A 144 -30.86 8.42 -47.31
C ARG A 144 -29.86 8.23 -48.45
N ILE A 145 -29.08 7.14 -48.35
CA ILE A 145 -28.46 6.22 -49.35
C ILE A 145 -27.47 5.38 -48.50
N ASP A 146 -27.83 4.13 -48.11
CA ASP A 146 -27.60 2.86 -48.84
C ASP A 146 -26.12 2.41 -48.77
N LYS A 147 -25.72 1.14 -48.57
CA LYS A 147 -26.33 -0.18 -48.26
C LYS A 147 -25.13 -1.08 -47.81
N ALA A 148 -25.20 -2.13 -47.00
CA ALA A 148 -26.20 -2.81 -46.14
C ALA A 148 -25.38 -3.46 -44.98
N GLN A 149 -25.81 -4.33 -44.05
CA GLN A 149 -27.02 -5.14 -43.75
C GLN A 149 -27.59 -4.69 -42.35
N VAL A 150 -28.50 -5.30 -41.57
CA VAL A 150 -29.03 -6.68 -41.35
C VAL A 150 -27.95 -7.59 -40.69
N ASP A 151 -28.19 -8.42 -39.67
CA ASP A 151 -29.43 -8.84 -38.97
C ASP A 151 -29.95 -7.94 -37.85
N ASN A 152 -31.22 -8.17 -37.48
CA ASN A 152 -31.87 -7.66 -36.26
C ASN A 152 -32.32 -8.83 -35.39
N LEU A 153 -32.02 -8.79 -34.09
CA LEU A 153 -32.90 -9.31 -33.05
C LEU A 153 -33.01 -8.29 -31.90
N SER A 154 -34.19 -8.23 -31.30
CA SER A 154 -34.56 -7.24 -30.28
C SER A 154 -34.37 -7.80 -28.85
N PRO A 155 -34.52 -6.99 -27.78
CA PRO A 155 -33.95 -7.32 -26.48
C PRO A 155 -34.73 -8.41 -25.74
N SER A 156 -33.99 -9.26 -25.04
CA SER A 156 -34.47 -10.13 -23.97
C SER A 156 -33.51 -10.04 -22.78
N ASP A 157 -34.04 -10.37 -21.60
CA ASP A 157 -33.29 -10.47 -20.35
C ASP A 157 -32.41 -11.75 -20.31
N GLU A 158 -31.74 -11.95 -19.18
CA GLU A 158 -31.00 -13.15 -18.77
C GLU A 158 -29.61 -13.37 -19.43
N GLY A 159 -28.55 -13.37 -18.60
CA GLY A 159 -27.25 -13.97 -18.96
C GLY A 159 -26.00 -13.15 -18.59
N PHE A 160 -25.22 -13.65 -17.63
CA PHE A 160 -23.81 -13.27 -17.51
C PHE A 160 -23.04 -13.81 -18.72
N ILE A 161 -22.67 -12.95 -19.67
CA ILE A 161 -21.76 -13.31 -20.75
C ILE A 161 -20.34 -13.45 -20.17
N THR A 162 -19.98 -14.68 -19.80
CA THR A 162 -18.63 -15.05 -19.38
C THR A 162 -17.61 -14.59 -20.43
N PRO A 163 -16.65 -13.71 -20.11
CA PRO A 163 -15.69 -13.21 -21.09
C PRO A 163 -14.87 -14.34 -21.73
N THR A 164 -15.05 -14.54 -23.03
CA THR A 164 -14.30 -15.53 -23.82
C THR A 164 -12.80 -15.28 -23.67
N LYS A 165 -12.01 -16.34 -23.44
CA LYS A 165 -10.58 -16.27 -23.06
C LYS A 165 -9.69 -15.66 -24.16
N ALA A 166 -9.69 -14.34 -24.29
CA ALA A 166 -8.93 -13.57 -25.28
C ALA A 166 -7.44 -13.39 -24.94
N CYS A 167 -6.81 -14.45 -24.43
CA CYS A 167 -5.36 -14.67 -24.41
C CYS A 167 -5.11 -16.17 -24.15
N PRO A 168 -4.17 -16.83 -24.86
CA PRO A 168 -3.58 -18.07 -24.39
C PRO A 168 -2.71 -17.76 -23.17
N ALA A 169 -3.32 -17.68 -22.00
CA ALA A 169 -2.60 -17.49 -20.75
C ALA A 169 -1.78 -18.76 -20.48
N GLU A 170 -0.47 -18.67 -20.63
CA GLU A 170 0.45 -19.65 -20.08
C GLU A 170 0.22 -19.70 -18.56
N CYS A 171 -0.24 -20.84 -18.05
CA CYS A 171 -0.47 -21.07 -16.62
C CYS A 171 0.86 -21.27 -15.88
N SER A 172 1.78 -20.30 -16.05
CA SER A 172 3.08 -20.17 -15.42
C SER A 172 3.03 -19.01 -14.42
N SER A 173 3.88 -19.05 -13.41
CA SER A 173 4.11 -17.91 -12.51
C SER A 173 4.68 -16.69 -13.25
N GLU A 174 5.34 -16.89 -14.39
CA GLU A 174 5.92 -15.83 -15.23
C GLU A 174 4.84 -15.07 -16.01
N GLY A 175 3.96 -15.80 -16.72
CA GLY A 175 2.81 -15.22 -17.44
C GLY A 175 1.83 -14.44 -16.55
N LEU A 176 1.71 -14.79 -15.27
CA LEU A 176 0.99 -13.98 -14.28
C LEU A 176 1.66 -12.61 -14.06
N VAL A 177 2.99 -12.58 -13.87
CA VAL A 177 3.75 -11.35 -13.67
C VAL A 177 3.64 -10.45 -14.90
N ASP A 178 3.89 -10.98 -16.10
CA ASP A 178 3.76 -10.20 -17.34
C ASP A 178 2.34 -9.70 -17.60
N PHE A 179 1.31 -10.48 -17.26
CA PHE A 179 -0.07 -10.02 -17.32
C PHE A 179 -0.34 -8.86 -16.34
N THR A 180 0.07 -8.96 -15.08
CA THR A 180 -0.09 -7.85 -14.11
C THR A 180 0.62 -6.58 -14.55
N LEU A 181 1.87 -6.69 -15.01
CA LEU A 181 2.66 -5.57 -15.49
C LEU A 181 2.02 -4.93 -16.74
N SER A 182 1.54 -5.74 -17.68
CA SER A 182 0.90 -5.27 -18.91
C SER A 182 -0.44 -4.58 -18.65
N GLN A 183 -1.30 -5.16 -17.80
CA GLN A 183 -2.57 -4.54 -17.38
C GLN A 183 -2.31 -3.21 -16.64
N THR A 184 -1.33 -3.20 -15.73
CA THR A 184 -0.96 -1.98 -14.97
C THR A 184 -0.49 -0.87 -15.90
N LYS A 185 0.41 -1.17 -16.85
CA LYS A 185 0.91 -0.21 -17.87
C LYS A 185 -0.22 0.34 -18.74
N LEU A 186 -1.10 -0.54 -19.24
CA LEU A 186 -2.24 -0.15 -20.07
C LEU A 186 -3.18 0.81 -19.32
N LEU A 187 -3.58 0.44 -18.11
CA LEU A 187 -4.47 1.26 -17.28
C LEU A 187 -3.79 2.55 -16.79
N SER A 188 -2.48 2.55 -16.53
CA SER A 188 -1.75 3.75 -16.14
C SER A 188 -1.70 4.80 -17.26
N ALA A 189 -1.78 4.39 -18.53
CA ALA A 189 -1.88 5.31 -19.66
C ALA A 189 -3.28 5.97 -19.80
N MET A 190 -4.34 5.33 -19.31
CA MET A 190 -5.72 5.82 -19.45
C MET A 190 -6.02 7.05 -18.58
N LYS A 191 -7.02 7.85 -18.96
CA LYS A 191 -7.46 9.01 -18.18
C LYS A 191 -8.29 8.56 -16.97
N ALA A 192 -8.24 9.34 -15.89
CA ALA A 192 -8.95 9.01 -14.64
C ALA A 192 -10.47 8.83 -14.82
N GLY A 193 -11.09 9.52 -15.79
CA GLY A 193 -12.50 9.35 -16.15
C GLY A 193 -12.82 8.07 -16.94
N GLU A 194 -11.81 7.45 -17.58
CA GLU A 194 -11.94 6.12 -18.20
C GLU A 194 -11.75 5.03 -17.14
N ILE A 195 -10.77 5.18 -16.26
CA ILE A 195 -10.58 4.27 -15.10
C ILE A 195 -11.84 4.23 -14.23
N ARG A 196 -12.53 5.36 -14.00
CA ARG A 196 -13.82 5.34 -13.30
C ARG A 196 -14.88 4.52 -14.04
N LYS A 197 -15.04 4.68 -15.36
CA LYS A 197 -15.96 3.85 -16.17
C LYS A 197 -15.62 2.36 -16.16
N ILE A 198 -14.37 1.99 -15.89
CA ILE A 198 -13.96 0.60 -15.69
C ILE A 198 -14.34 0.14 -14.28
N CYS A 199 -14.07 0.96 -13.25
CA CYS A 199 -14.51 0.72 -11.87
C CYS A 199 -16.03 0.48 -11.79
N ASP A 200 -16.81 1.38 -12.38
CA ASP A 200 -18.29 1.34 -12.41
C ASP A 200 -18.83 0.07 -13.12
N LYS A 201 -18.06 -0.53 -14.03
CA LYS A 201 -18.42 -1.78 -14.75
C LYS A 201 -17.97 -3.06 -14.03
N GLU A 202 -16.81 -3.02 -13.38
CA GLU A 202 -16.20 -4.17 -12.70
C GLU A 202 -16.57 -4.25 -11.21
N GLY A 203 -17.43 -3.34 -10.71
CA GLY A 203 -17.88 -3.28 -9.32
C GLY A 203 -16.83 -2.75 -8.34
N VAL A 204 -15.72 -2.20 -8.84
CA VAL A 204 -14.59 -1.71 -8.03
C VAL A 204 -14.89 -0.29 -7.54
N VAL A 205 -14.57 0.02 -6.29
CA VAL A 205 -14.75 1.37 -5.74
C VAL A 205 -13.66 2.33 -6.26
N TYR A 206 -14.06 3.41 -6.92
CA TYR A 206 -13.12 4.45 -7.36
C TYR A 206 -12.68 5.33 -6.17
N VAL A 207 -11.38 5.34 -5.85
CA VAL A 207 -10.79 6.10 -4.71
C VAL A 207 -9.75 7.10 -5.20
N LYS A 208 -8.63 6.60 -5.72
CA LYS A 208 -7.58 7.34 -6.44
C LYS A 208 -7.24 6.51 -7.68
N LYS A 209 -6.79 7.15 -8.77
CA LYS A 209 -6.50 6.46 -10.04
C LYS A 209 -5.66 5.21 -9.81
N ASP A 210 -4.52 5.34 -9.14
CA ASP A 210 -3.50 4.28 -9.08
C ASP A 210 -3.92 3.14 -8.14
N VAL A 211 -4.60 3.46 -7.04
CA VAL A 211 -5.20 2.49 -6.10
C VAL A 211 -6.31 1.69 -6.79
N SER A 212 -7.19 2.36 -7.55
CA SER A 212 -8.26 1.70 -8.28
C SER A 212 -7.74 0.91 -9.49
N ILE A 213 -6.61 1.30 -10.09
CA ILE A 213 -5.90 0.47 -11.09
C ILE A 213 -5.39 -0.82 -10.43
N GLN A 214 -4.75 -0.74 -9.26
CA GLN A 214 -4.27 -1.93 -8.55
C GLN A 214 -5.41 -2.92 -8.26
N GLU A 215 -6.56 -2.43 -7.77
CA GLU A 215 -7.71 -3.31 -7.50
C GLU A 215 -8.36 -3.87 -8.78
N ILE A 216 -8.45 -3.08 -9.86
CA ILE A 216 -8.85 -3.60 -11.20
C ILE A 216 -7.91 -4.74 -11.64
N VAL A 217 -6.59 -4.52 -11.58
CA VAL A 217 -5.59 -5.54 -11.98
C VAL A 217 -5.74 -6.79 -11.12
N ARG A 218 -5.94 -6.64 -9.80
CA ARG A 218 -6.14 -7.73 -8.84
C ARG A 218 -7.42 -8.53 -9.12
N CYS A 219 -8.55 -7.87 -9.39
CA CYS A 219 -9.78 -8.56 -9.78
C CYS A 219 -9.59 -9.34 -11.10
N ARG A 220 -8.94 -8.72 -12.09
CA ARG A 220 -8.64 -9.32 -13.39
C ARG A 220 -7.63 -10.48 -13.34
N THR A 221 -6.72 -10.53 -12.34
CA THR A 221 -5.84 -11.69 -12.13
C THR A 221 -6.43 -12.77 -11.26
N ARG A 222 -7.32 -12.45 -10.31
CA ARG A 222 -7.99 -13.47 -9.49
C ARG A 222 -8.78 -14.42 -10.38
N LEU A 223 -9.65 -13.90 -11.26
CA LEU A 223 -10.51 -14.71 -12.13
C LEU A 223 -9.80 -15.82 -12.95
N PRO A 224 -8.60 -15.62 -13.52
CA PRO A 224 -7.84 -16.69 -14.20
C PRO A 224 -6.83 -17.48 -13.34
N TYR A 225 -6.41 -17.00 -12.15
CA TYR A 225 -5.34 -17.64 -11.35
C TYR A 225 -5.76 -18.08 -9.93
N GLU A 226 -7.02 -17.91 -9.56
CA GLU A 226 -7.61 -18.55 -8.36
C GLU A 226 -7.46 -20.08 -8.46
N GLY A 227 -6.97 -20.73 -7.39
CA GLY A 227 -6.54 -22.13 -7.38
C GLY A 227 -5.11 -22.41 -7.85
N PHE A 228 -4.47 -21.56 -8.67
CA PHE A 228 -3.10 -21.82 -9.18
C PHE A 228 -2.04 -21.92 -8.07
N PHE A 229 -2.22 -21.15 -6.99
CA PHE A 229 -1.34 -21.16 -5.83
C PHE A 229 -1.66 -22.29 -4.83
N GLU A 230 -2.88 -22.82 -4.86
CA GLU A 230 -3.36 -23.83 -3.89
C GLU A 230 -2.86 -25.24 -4.23
N LEU A 231 -2.53 -25.51 -5.50
CA LEU A 231 -1.91 -26.77 -5.91
C LEU A 231 -0.48 -26.95 -5.39
N LYS A 232 0.22 -25.85 -5.04
CA LYS A 232 1.63 -25.89 -4.59
C LYS A 232 1.81 -26.04 -3.08
N SER A 233 0.75 -25.91 -2.28
CA SER A 233 0.80 -26.11 -0.82
C SER A 233 0.51 -27.56 -0.40
N GLN A 234 0.04 -28.42 -1.30
CA GLN A 234 -0.13 -29.86 -1.05
C GLN A 234 1.22 -30.58 -1.08
N THR A 235 1.94 -30.51 0.04
CA THR A 235 3.04 -31.45 0.30
C THR A 235 2.50 -32.89 0.35
N PRO A 236 3.20 -33.89 -0.23
CA PRO A 236 2.75 -35.28 -0.21
C PRO A 236 2.98 -35.90 1.18
N THR A 237 2.05 -35.65 2.11
CA THR A 237 2.09 -36.18 3.47
C THR A 237 1.92 -37.70 3.49
N SER A 238 3.04 -38.41 3.69
CA SER A 238 3.15 -39.71 4.37
C SER A 238 2.07 -40.77 4.10
N ARG A 239 2.34 -41.68 3.15
CA ARG A 239 1.77 -43.04 3.22
C ARG A 239 2.48 -43.84 4.33
N VAL A 240 1.90 -43.86 5.53
CA VAL A 240 2.33 -44.70 6.65
C VAL A 240 1.10 -45.20 7.41
N GLY A 241 1.07 -46.49 7.77
CA GLY A 241 0.03 -47.10 8.60
C GLY A 241 -1.06 -47.82 7.79
N GLY A 242 -1.22 -49.13 8.06
CA GLY A 242 -2.15 -50.01 7.33
C GLY A 242 -1.77 -51.48 7.46
N LEU A 243 -1.40 -51.91 8.67
CA LEU A 243 -1.23 -53.33 9.00
C LEU A 243 -2.61 -53.88 9.38
N ASP A 244 -3.09 -54.87 8.63
CA ASP A 244 -4.15 -55.78 9.06
C ASP A 244 -3.76 -57.21 8.74
N ALA A 245 -3.77 -58.05 9.78
CA ALA A 245 -3.80 -59.50 9.75
C ALA A 245 -4.84 -59.91 10.80
N PRO A 246 -5.65 -60.95 10.53
CA PRO A 246 -5.14 -62.30 10.76
C PRO A 246 -5.16 -63.21 9.51
#